data_AF-U3TQN2-F1
#
_entry.id   AF-U3TQN2-F1
#
_cell.length_a   1.000
_cell.length_b   1.000
_cell.length_c   1.000
_cell.angle_alpha   90.00
_cell.angle_beta   90.00
_cell.angle_gamma   90.00
#
_symmetry.space_group_name_H-M   'P 1'
#
loop_
_entity.id
_entity.type
_entity.pdbx_description
1 polymer ?
#
loop_
_entity_poly.entity_id
_entity_poly.type
_entity_poly.pdbx_seq_one_letter_code
_entity_poly.pdbx_strand_id
1 'polypeptide(L)'
;MQFLKNFTIRRVVQCILVAALLIVALARIYGSTVLRDMHQRELHNATLTSQLLFLNRASLVMASGTTVAKAAVAADAPADSNWAPLRAALTAPPADFAVPAAERLQFLQRDIAANNHADQSDRQRLQMAFGIAALLMLALLLFCDRFLVTHLVRPLGALREHFRGIAAGDLTQEPQDFGRNCVGQLIPLVRLMQQSLLTTVRAVHDNTDVLRKESADIASGNADLSDRTTRQAAALEQTSASMEQLSATVEKNAHSAGEARELAQAAARTTRDGEALVKSVASMMADIAAEADKIRQFTATVNIIAFQTNILALNAAVEAARAGEQGHGFAVVAAEVRTLAQRSASAAKEIEGLINGTVTRVGEGAQTAQRAGAIMDSATQSVSAVTSLIGQIALASDEQSKGIA
;
A
#
# COMPACT_ATOMS: atom_id res chain seq x y z
N MET A 1 -50.99 -38.20 2.80
CA MET A 1 -49.99 -37.35 2.11
C MET A 1 -48.62 -37.27 2.82
N GLN A 2 -48.48 -37.43 4.15
CA GLN A 2 -47.17 -37.41 4.83
C GLN A 2 -46.25 -38.61 4.50
N PHE A 3 -46.83 -39.79 4.19
CA PHE A 3 -46.07 -41.00 3.88
C PHE A 3 -45.19 -40.88 2.62
N LEU A 4 -45.51 -39.95 1.71
CA LEU A 4 -44.81 -39.77 0.43
C LEU A 4 -43.57 -38.86 0.53
N LYS A 5 -43.37 -38.13 1.64
CA LYS A 5 -42.17 -37.28 1.82
C LYS A 5 -40.86 -38.07 1.88
N ASN A 6 -40.92 -39.35 2.24
CA ASN A 6 -39.75 -40.22 2.44
C ASN A 6 -39.49 -41.19 1.28
N PHE A 7 -40.38 -41.25 0.29
CA PHE A 7 -40.16 -42.07 -0.89
C PHE A 7 -39.31 -41.30 -1.91
N THR A 8 -38.26 -41.94 -2.42
CA THR A 8 -37.54 -41.39 -3.57
C THR A 8 -38.52 -41.25 -4.73
N ILE A 9 -38.47 -40.13 -5.44
CA ILE A 9 -39.35 -39.84 -6.59
C ILE A 9 -39.37 -41.04 -7.56
N ARG A 10 -38.23 -41.72 -7.71
CA ARG A 10 -38.08 -42.98 -8.44
C ARG A 10 -39.10 -44.06 -8.04
N ARG A 11 -39.30 -44.32 -6.75
CA ARG A 11 -40.25 -45.34 -6.27
C ARG A 11 -41.70 -44.95 -6.56
N VAL A 12 -42.06 -43.68 -6.41
CA VAL A 12 -43.43 -43.21 -6.71
C VAL A 12 -43.72 -43.30 -8.20
N VAL A 13 -42.79 -42.88 -9.05
CA VAL A 13 -42.90 -43.03 -10.51
C VAL A 13 -43.01 -44.50 -10.92
N GLN A 14 -42.23 -45.39 -10.30
CA GLN A 14 -42.33 -46.84 -10.55
C GLN A 14 -43.70 -47.39 -10.16
N CYS A 15 -44.25 -47.01 -9.00
CA CYS A 15 -45.59 -47.45 -8.60
C CYS A 15 -46.68 -46.95 -9.56
N ILE A 16 -46.57 -45.70 -10.03
CA ILE A 16 -47.52 -45.13 -11.01
C ILE A 16 -47.44 -45.89 -12.34
N LEU A 17 -46.24 -46.19 -12.84
CA LEU A 17 -46.05 -46.90 -14.11
C LEU A 17 -46.59 -48.33 -14.04
N VAL A 18 -46.35 -49.03 -12.93
CA VAL A 18 -46.91 -50.37 -12.69
C VAL A 18 -48.44 -50.32 -12.62
N ALA A 19 -49.02 -49.34 -11.91
CA ALA A 19 -50.47 -49.18 -11.84
C ALA A 19 -51.10 -48.90 -13.21
N ALA A 20 -50.47 -48.05 -14.03
CA ALA A 20 -50.93 -47.75 -15.39
C ALA A 20 -50.93 -49.00 -16.28
N LEU A 21 -49.84 -49.78 -16.25
CA LEU A 21 -49.75 -51.04 -17.00
C LEU A 21 -50.81 -52.05 -16.57
N LEU A 22 -51.08 -52.14 -15.27
CA LEU A 22 -52.07 -53.06 -14.71
C LEU A 22 -53.49 -52.69 -15.16
N ILE A 23 -53.85 -51.40 -15.15
CA ILE A 23 -55.15 -50.91 -15.65
C ILE A 23 -55.34 -51.26 -17.14
N VAL A 24 -54.33 -51.02 -17.97
CA VAL A 24 -54.39 -51.31 -19.41
C VAL A 24 -54.50 -52.83 -19.66
N ALA A 25 -53.72 -53.64 -18.94
CA ALA A 25 -53.76 -55.09 -19.07
C ALA A 25 -55.14 -55.66 -18.70
N LEU A 26 -55.72 -55.23 -17.58
CA LEU A 26 -57.05 -55.67 -17.14
C LEU A 26 -58.15 -55.26 -18.13
N ALA A 27 -58.14 -54.01 -18.61
CA ALA A 27 -59.11 -53.54 -19.59
C ALA A 27 -59.03 -54.33 -20.91
N ARG A 28 -57.81 -54.66 -21.36
CA ARG A 28 -57.59 -55.45 -22.57
C ARG A 28 -58.08 -56.90 -22.40
N ILE A 29 -57.76 -57.55 -21.28
CA ILE A 29 -58.22 -58.92 -20.99
C ILE A 29 -59.74 -58.97 -20.98
N TYR A 30 -60.39 -58.08 -20.22
CA TYR A 30 -61.85 -58.00 -20.11
C TYR A 30 -62.54 -57.70 -21.45
N GLY A 31 -61.99 -56.75 -22.24
CA GLY A 31 -62.52 -56.47 -23.57
C GLY A 31 -62.47 -57.70 -24.49
N SER A 32 -61.38 -58.47 -24.45
CA SER A 32 -61.18 -59.64 -25.31
C SER A 32 -62.12 -60.81 -25.00
N THR A 33 -62.58 -60.95 -23.76
CA THR A 33 -63.52 -62.00 -23.36
C THR A 33 -64.93 -61.66 -23.80
N VAL A 34 -65.39 -60.43 -23.56
CA VAL A 34 -66.75 -60.01 -23.95
C VAL A 34 -66.90 -59.93 -25.47
N LEU A 35 -65.88 -59.47 -26.20
CA LEU A 35 -65.90 -59.49 -27.67
C LEU A 35 -66.05 -60.90 -28.25
N ARG A 36 -65.45 -61.92 -27.61
CA ARG A 36 -65.62 -63.32 -28.01
C ARG A 36 -67.04 -63.82 -27.78
N ASP A 37 -67.63 -63.52 -26.63
CA ASP A 37 -69.00 -63.90 -26.30
C ASP A 37 -70.03 -63.22 -27.23
N MET A 38 -69.81 -61.93 -27.54
CA MET A 38 -70.63 -61.19 -28.51
C MET A 38 -70.56 -61.82 -29.92
N HIS A 39 -69.35 -62.17 -30.39
CA HIS A 39 -69.18 -62.77 -31.71
C HIS A 39 -69.88 -64.13 -31.84
N GLN A 40 -69.83 -64.96 -30.78
CA GLN A 40 -70.56 -66.24 -30.76
C GLN A 40 -72.09 -66.04 -30.82
N ARG A 41 -72.62 -65.04 -30.10
CA ARG A 41 -74.06 -64.72 -30.14
C ARG A 41 -74.50 -64.10 -31.45
N GLU A 42 -73.66 -63.32 -32.11
CA GLU A 42 -73.93 -62.78 -33.45
C GLU A 42 -74.11 -63.91 -34.48
N LEU A 43 -73.21 -64.91 -34.47
CA LEU A 43 -73.34 -66.12 -35.29
C LEU A 43 -74.63 -66.90 -34.98
N HIS A 44 -74.99 -67.00 -33.69
CA HIS A 44 -76.22 -67.66 -33.26
C HIS A 44 -77.49 -66.90 -33.72
N ASN A 45 -77.51 -65.58 -33.57
CA ASN A 45 -78.61 -64.72 -34.04
C ASN A 45 -78.74 -64.73 -35.56
N ALA A 46 -77.64 -64.79 -36.31
CA ALA A 46 -77.68 -64.96 -37.77
C ALA A 46 -78.39 -66.28 -38.14
N THR A 47 -78.12 -67.36 -37.40
CA THR A 47 -78.79 -68.65 -37.56
C THR A 47 -80.29 -68.55 -37.24
N LEU A 48 -80.67 -67.94 -36.13
CA LEU A 48 -82.08 -67.73 -35.75
C LEU A 48 -82.85 -66.85 -36.77
N THR A 49 -82.19 -65.84 -37.33
CA THR A 49 -82.78 -64.96 -38.35
C THR A 49 -83.02 -65.71 -39.66
N SER A 50 -82.09 -66.57 -40.08
CA SER A 50 -82.28 -67.45 -41.24
C SER A 50 -83.46 -68.41 -41.05
N GLN A 51 -83.62 -68.93 -39.82
CA GLN A 51 -84.73 -69.78 -39.43
C GLN A 51 -86.10 -69.05 -39.45
N LEU A 52 -86.13 -67.78 -39.03
CA LEU A 52 -87.33 -66.93 -39.16
C LEU A 52 -87.70 -66.66 -40.62
N LEU A 53 -86.72 -66.35 -41.47
CA LEU A 53 -86.94 -66.14 -42.91
C LEU A 53 -87.48 -67.41 -43.57
N PHE A 54 -86.96 -68.58 -43.18
CA PHE A 54 -87.49 -69.88 -43.62
C PHE A 54 -88.95 -70.07 -43.18
N LEU A 55 -89.30 -69.82 -41.91
CA LEU A 55 -90.68 -69.93 -41.43
C LEU A 55 -91.65 -68.99 -42.15
N ASN A 56 -91.23 -67.75 -42.41
CA ASN A 56 -92.04 -66.78 -43.15
C ASN A 56 -92.27 -67.24 -44.60
N ARG A 57 -91.21 -67.73 -45.26
CA ARG A 57 -91.33 -68.33 -46.59
C ARG A 57 -92.23 -69.56 -46.58
N ALA A 58 -92.10 -70.41 -45.57
CA ALA A 58 -92.90 -71.64 -45.42
C ALA A 58 -94.39 -71.33 -45.20
N SER A 59 -94.72 -70.34 -44.37
CA SER A 59 -96.11 -69.94 -44.13
C SER A 59 -96.76 -69.37 -45.39
N LEU A 60 -96.05 -68.54 -46.17
CA LEU A 60 -96.53 -68.01 -47.44
C LEU A 60 -96.85 -69.11 -48.47
N VAL A 61 -95.94 -70.09 -48.60
CA VAL A 61 -96.09 -71.20 -49.55
C VAL A 61 -97.19 -72.18 -49.12
N MET A 62 -97.37 -72.42 -47.83
CA MET A 62 -98.44 -73.30 -47.34
C MET A 62 -99.84 -72.68 -47.55
N ALA A 63 -99.97 -71.35 -47.43
CA ALA A 63 -101.22 -70.62 -47.61
C ALA A 63 -101.69 -70.51 -49.08
N SER A 64 -100.77 -70.37 -50.04
CA SER A 64 -101.14 -70.02 -51.43
C SER A 64 -100.30 -70.69 -52.53
N GLY A 65 -99.36 -71.57 -52.17
CA GLY A 65 -98.42 -72.19 -53.12
C GLY A 65 -98.93 -73.44 -53.82
N THR A 66 -98.33 -73.75 -54.96
CA THR A 66 -98.54 -74.98 -55.73
C THR A 66 -98.00 -76.22 -54.98
N THR A 67 -98.47 -77.42 -55.33
CA THR A 67 -98.01 -78.69 -54.72
C THR A 67 -96.49 -78.90 -54.83
N VAL A 68 -95.88 -78.45 -55.94
CA VAL A 68 -94.41 -78.47 -56.14
C VAL A 68 -93.70 -77.51 -55.18
N ALA A 69 -94.24 -76.31 -54.96
CA ALA A 69 -93.66 -75.34 -54.03
C ALA A 69 -93.71 -75.82 -52.57
N LYS A 70 -94.80 -76.50 -52.18
CA LYS A 70 -94.94 -77.10 -50.85
C LYS A 70 -93.90 -78.22 -50.62
N ALA A 71 -93.65 -79.07 -51.62
CA ALA A 71 -92.62 -80.11 -51.54
C ALA A 71 -91.19 -79.53 -51.43
N ALA A 72 -90.91 -78.42 -52.14
CA ALA A 72 -89.59 -77.77 -52.08
C ALA A 72 -89.31 -77.15 -50.70
N VAL A 73 -90.30 -76.52 -50.06
CA VAL A 73 -90.17 -75.99 -48.69
C VAL A 73 -89.98 -77.12 -47.68
N ALA A 74 -90.65 -78.26 -47.86
CA ALA A 74 -90.47 -79.42 -46.99
C ALA A 74 -89.05 -80.01 -47.09
N ALA A 75 -88.41 -79.96 -48.26
CA ALA A 75 -87.04 -80.41 -48.47
C ALA A 75 -85.98 -79.46 -47.87
N ASP A 76 -86.27 -78.16 -47.83
CA ASP A 76 -85.38 -77.11 -47.32
C ASP A 76 -85.54 -76.87 -45.80
N ALA A 77 -86.35 -77.69 -45.13
CA ALA A 77 -86.60 -77.57 -43.71
C ALA A 77 -85.35 -77.92 -42.87
N PRO A 78 -85.00 -77.12 -41.84
CA PRO A 78 -83.83 -77.39 -41.02
C PRO A 78 -83.85 -78.80 -40.40
N ALA A 79 -82.71 -79.49 -40.46
CA ALA A 79 -82.58 -80.88 -40.01
C ALA A 79 -82.57 -81.05 -38.48
N ASP A 80 -82.56 -79.95 -37.73
CA ASP A 80 -82.50 -79.95 -36.26
C ASP A 80 -83.76 -80.61 -35.64
N SER A 81 -83.58 -81.27 -34.50
CA SER A 81 -84.63 -82.03 -33.80
C SER A 81 -85.80 -81.15 -33.41
N ASN A 82 -85.52 -79.87 -33.12
CA ASN A 82 -86.51 -78.85 -32.79
C ASN A 82 -87.47 -78.52 -33.96
N TRP A 83 -87.13 -78.90 -35.19
CA TRP A 83 -87.95 -78.71 -36.38
C TRP A 83 -88.77 -79.96 -36.75
N ALA A 84 -88.61 -81.07 -36.02
CA ALA A 84 -89.35 -82.31 -36.25
C ALA A 84 -90.89 -82.13 -36.28
N PRO A 85 -91.54 -81.42 -35.34
CA PRO A 85 -93.00 -81.22 -35.38
C PRO A 85 -93.44 -80.37 -36.59
N LEU A 86 -92.63 -79.38 -37.00
CA LEU A 86 -92.92 -78.56 -38.18
C LEU A 86 -92.72 -79.36 -39.49
N ARG A 87 -91.69 -80.20 -39.56
CA ARG A 87 -91.45 -81.11 -40.70
C ARG A 87 -92.59 -82.10 -40.88
N ALA A 88 -93.12 -82.66 -39.80
CA ALA A 88 -94.30 -83.52 -39.84
C ALA A 88 -95.56 -82.77 -40.32
N ALA A 89 -95.72 -81.50 -39.92
CA ALA A 89 -96.85 -80.68 -40.33
C ALA A 89 -96.74 -80.16 -41.79
N LEU A 90 -95.54 -80.08 -42.36
CA LEU A 90 -95.30 -79.70 -43.75
C LEU A 90 -95.78 -80.75 -44.77
N THR A 91 -95.90 -82.02 -44.36
CA THR A 91 -96.39 -83.13 -45.19
C THR A 91 -97.86 -83.50 -44.91
N ALA A 92 -98.48 -82.88 -43.91
CA ALA A 92 -99.87 -83.06 -43.49
C ALA A 92 -100.83 -82.06 -44.19
N PRO A 93 -102.17 -82.18 -44.04
CA PRO A 93 -103.13 -81.25 -44.63
C PRO A 93 -102.92 -79.79 -44.16
N PRO A 94 -103.31 -78.78 -44.94
CA PRO A 94 -102.97 -77.37 -44.66
C PRO A 94 -103.41 -76.83 -43.29
N ALA A 95 -104.41 -77.44 -42.67
CA ALA A 95 -104.93 -77.04 -41.36
C ALA A 95 -103.96 -77.33 -40.20
N ASP A 96 -103.10 -78.35 -40.32
CA ASP A 96 -102.24 -78.82 -39.22
C ASP A 96 -100.89 -78.07 -39.14
N PHE A 97 -100.57 -77.23 -40.13
CA PHE A 97 -99.33 -76.45 -40.17
C PHE A 97 -99.34 -75.23 -39.23
N ALA A 98 -100.51 -74.66 -38.97
CA ALA A 98 -100.61 -73.36 -38.28
C ALA A 98 -100.11 -73.39 -36.84
N VAL A 99 -100.40 -74.46 -36.09
CA VAL A 99 -100.04 -74.56 -34.65
C VAL A 99 -98.54 -74.76 -34.44
N PRO A 100 -97.87 -75.75 -35.08
CA PRO A 100 -96.42 -75.93 -34.91
C PRO A 100 -95.61 -74.75 -35.46
N ALA A 101 -96.10 -74.08 -36.51
CA ALA A 101 -95.49 -72.87 -37.05
C ALA A 101 -95.58 -71.69 -36.08
N ALA A 102 -96.73 -71.51 -35.43
CA ALA A 102 -96.93 -70.46 -34.43
C ALA A 102 -96.06 -70.67 -33.18
N GLU A 103 -95.97 -71.91 -32.67
CA GLU A 103 -95.11 -72.26 -31.54
C GLU A 103 -93.63 -72.02 -31.86
N ARG A 104 -93.17 -72.45 -33.04
CA ARG A 104 -91.77 -72.24 -33.46
C ARG A 104 -91.47 -70.77 -33.69
N LEU A 105 -92.40 -70.01 -34.27
CA LEU A 105 -92.28 -68.56 -34.44
C LEU A 105 -92.17 -67.85 -33.09
N GLN A 106 -93.02 -68.18 -32.12
CA GLN A 106 -92.95 -67.61 -30.77
C GLN A 106 -91.63 -67.96 -30.07
N PHE A 107 -91.15 -69.19 -30.20
CA PHE A 107 -89.86 -69.60 -29.65
C PHE A 107 -88.71 -68.77 -30.23
N LEU A 108 -88.63 -68.67 -31.57
CA LEU A 108 -87.57 -67.90 -32.24
C LEU A 108 -87.64 -66.41 -31.89
N GLN A 109 -88.84 -65.83 -31.82
CA GLN A 109 -89.02 -64.44 -31.40
C GLN A 109 -88.55 -64.20 -29.97
N ARG A 110 -88.86 -65.12 -29.04
CA ARG A 110 -88.39 -65.03 -27.64
C ARG A 110 -86.88 -65.15 -27.54
N ASP A 111 -86.28 -66.06 -28.30
CA ASP A 111 -84.83 -66.31 -28.25
C ASP A 111 -84.02 -65.15 -28.86
N ILE A 112 -84.49 -64.60 -29.98
CA ILE A 112 -83.91 -63.38 -30.58
C ILE A 112 -84.07 -62.18 -29.65
N ALA A 113 -85.24 -62.00 -29.03
CA ALA A 113 -85.46 -60.92 -28.07
C ALA A 113 -84.54 -61.06 -26.85
N ALA A 114 -84.39 -62.26 -26.29
CA ALA A 114 -83.50 -62.56 -25.17
C ALA A 114 -82.03 -62.25 -25.53
N ASN A 115 -81.58 -62.68 -26.71
CA ASN A 115 -80.21 -62.41 -27.18
C ASN A 115 -79.96 -60.92 -27.45
N ASN A 116 -80.94 -60.19 -27.99
CA ASN A 116 -80.82 -58.74 -28.22
C ASN A 116 -80.72 -57.96 -26.90
N HIS A 117 -81.49 -58.33 -25.88
CA HIS A 117 -81.38 -57.74 -24.54
C HIS A 117 -80.02 -58.04 -23.90
N ALA A 118 -79.51 -59.27 -24.06
CA ALA A 118 -78.20 -59.66 -23.57
C ALA A 118 -77.07 -58.87 -24.26
N ASP A 119 -77.13 -58.71 -25.59
CA ASP A 119 -76.14 -57.93 -26.36
C ASP A 119 -76.12 -56.45 -25.95
N GLN A 120 -77.29 -55.85 -25.73
CA GLN A 120 -77.39 -54.48 -25.23
C GLN A 120 -76.78 -54.33 -23.83
N SER A 121 -76.97 -55.32 -22.95
CA SER A 121 -76.39 -55.31 -21.60
C SER A 121 -74.87 -55.45 -21.60
N ASP A 122 -74.31 -56.26 -22.50
CA ASP A 122 -72.86 -56.46 -22.60
C ASP A 122 -72.15 -55.28 -23.26
N ARG A 123 -72.80 -54.61 -24.23
CA ARG A 123 -72.33 -53.31 -24.76
C ARG A 123 -72.27 -52.25 -23.66
N GLN A 124 -73.31 -52.13 -22.82
CA GLN A 124 -73.31 -51.21 -21.70
C GLN A 124 -72.22 -51.53 -20.68
N ARG A 125 -72.00 -52.81 -20.36
CA ARG A 125 -70.91 -53.26 -19.47
C ARG A 125 -69.53 -52.94 -20.04
N LEU A 126 -69.30 -53.15 -21.33
CA LEU A 126 -68.05 -52.79 -22.00
C LEU A 126 -67.80 -51.27 -21.98
N GLN A 127 -68.84 -50.48 -22.29
CA GLN A 127 -68.75 -49.02 -22.22
C GLN A 127 -68.43 -48.54 -20.80
N MET A 128 -69.07 -49.12 -19.77
CA MET A 128 -68.76 -48.82 -18.37
C MET A 128 -67.34 -49.24 -17.99
N ALA A 129 -66.89 -50.44 -18.37
CA ALA A 129 -65.54 -50.93 -18.04
C ALA A 129 -64.44 -50.06 -18.68
N PHE A 130 -64.56 -49.71 -19.96
CA PHE A 130 -63.63 -48.78 -20.62
C PHE A 130 -63.74 -47.37 -20.05
N GLY A 131 -64.95 -46.90 -19.71
CA GLY A 131 -65.16 -45.61 -19.06
C GLY A 131 -64.47 -45.52 -17.69
N ILE A 132 -64.59 -46.57 -16.86
CA ILE A 132 -63.90 -46.66 -15.56
C ILE A 132 -62.38 -46.72 -15.75
N ALA A 133 -61.89 -47.52 -16.70
CA ALA A 133 -60.46 -47.59 -17.00
C ALA A 133 -59.90 -46.24 -17.47
N ALA A 134 -60.63 -45.51 -18.32
CA ALA A 134 -60.27 -44.16 -18.76
C ALA A 134 -60.27 -43.16 -17.59
N LEU A 135 -61.25 -43.23 -16.70
CA LEU A 135 -61.33 -42.37 -15.51
C LEU A 135 -60.17 -42.65 -14.54
N LEU A 136 -59.85 -43.93 -14.29
CA LEU A 136 -58.71 -44.31 -13.46
C LEU A 136 -57.38 -43.85 -14.06
N MET A 137 -57.22 -43.97 -15.38
CA MET A 137 -56.04 -43.46 -16.09
C MET A 137 -55.93 -41.94 -15.98
N LEU A 138 -57.04 -41.21 -16.15
CA LEU A 138 -57.08 -39.75 -15.99
C LEU A 138 -56.75 -39.34 -14.55
N ALA A 139 -57.31 -40.02 -13.55
CA ALA A 139 -57.01 -39.77 -12.14
C ALA A 139 -55.53 -40.02 -11.83
N LEU A 140 -54.93 -41.07 -12.40
CA LEU A 140 -53.51 -41.37 -12.25
C LEU A 140 -52.61 -40.31 -12.91
N LEU A 141 -52.99 -39.80 -14.08
CA LEU A 141 -52.29 -38.69 -14.75
C LEU A 141 -52.33 -37.41 -13.92
N LEU A 142 -53.50 -37.04 -13.42
CA LEU A 142 -53.67 -35.86 -12.56
C LEU A 142 -52.90 -36.00 -11.24
N PHE A 143 -52.90 -37.20 -10.65
CA PHE A 143 -52.10 -37.48 -9.47
C PHE A 143 -50.60 -37.35 -9.74
N CYS A 144 -50.12 -37.89 -10.87
CA CYS A 144 -48.72 -37.79 -11.28
C CYS A 144 -48.29 -36.32 -11.49
N ASP A 145 -49.08 -35.53 -12.22
CA ASP A 145 -48.84 -34.09 -12.42
C ASP A 145 -48.73 -33.35 -11.09
N ARG A 146 -49.75 -33.47 -10.23
CA ARG A 146 -49.77 -32.82 -8.91
C ARG A 146 -48.61 -33.25 -8.03
N PHE A 147 -48.26 -34.53 -8.06
CA PHE A 147 -47.14 -35.07 -7.30
C PHE A 147 -45.80 -34.45 -7.76
N LEU A 148 -45.57 -34.42 -9.08
CA LEU A 148 -44.33 -33.91 -9.67
C LEU A 148 -44.18 -32.40 -9.49
N VAL A 149 -45.26 -31.64 -9.67
CA VAL A 149 -45.27 -30.19 -9.41
C VAL A 149 -44.95 -29.88 -7.94
N THR A 150 -45.58 -30.61 -7.01
CA THR A 150 -45.45 -30.33 -5.57
C THR A 150 -44.10 -30.76 -5.01
N HIS A 151 -43.56 -31.89 -5.45
CA HIS A 151 -42.35 -32.47 -4.85
C HIS A 151 -41.07 -32.30 -5.67
N LEU A 152 -41.15 -31.85 -6.92
CA LEU A 152 -39.99 -31.59 -7.78
C LEU A 152 -39.95 -30.15 -8.28
N VAL A 153 -41.00 -29.66 -8.95
CA VAL A 153 -40.97 -28.35 -9.63
C VAL A 153 -40.93 -27.19 -8.63
N ARG A 154 -41.82 -27.17 -7.63
CA ARG A 154 -41.87 -26.09 -6.64
C ARG A 154 -40.58 -26.00 -5.80
N PRO A 155 -40.03 -27.09 -5.23
CA PRO A 155 -38.76 -27.05 -4.51
C PRO A 155 -37.58 -26.60 -5.36
N LEU A 156 -37.48 -27.05 -6.62
CA LEU A 156 -36.43 -26.57 -7.54
C LEU A 156 -36.58 -25.08 -7.86
N GLY A 157 -37.81 -24.59 -7.99
CA GLY A 157 -38.09 -23.17 -8.15
C GLY A 157 -37.60 -22.34 -6.96
N ALA A 158 -37.91 -22.78 -5.73
CA ALA A 158 -37.44 -22.13 -4.51
C ALA A 158 -35.91 -22.16 -4.38
N LEU A 159 -35.28 -23.30 -4.72
CA LEU A 159 -33.82 -23.41 -4.72
C LEU A 159 -33.17 -22.49 -5.76
N ARG A 160 -33.80 -22.33 -6.94
CA ARG A 160 -33.35 -21.37 -7.96
C ARG A 160 -33.41 -19.94 -7.46
N GLU A 161 -34.49 -19.54 -6.78
CA GLU A 161 -34.56 -18.20 -6.19
C GLU A 161 -33.53 -18.01 -5.08
N HIS A 162 -33.24 -19.04 -4.28
CA HIS A 162 -32.16 -19.00 -3.27
C HIS A 162 -30.79 -18.77 -3.91
N PHE A 163 -30.47 -19.49 -5.00
CA PHE A 163 -29.24 -19.27 -5.74
C PHE A 163 -29.17 -17.87 -6.38
N ARG A 164 -30.30 -17.29 -6.81
CA ARG A 164 -30.34 -15.90 -7.26
C ARG A 164 -30.05 -14.92 -6.12
N GLY A 165 -30.55 -15.17 -4.91
CA GLY A 165 -30.21 -14.39 -3.73
C GLY A 165 -28.70 -14.42 -3.45
N ILE A 166 -28.11 -15.61 -3.43
CA ILE A 166 -26.64 -15.78 -3.29
C ILE A 166 -25.88 -15.06 -4.39
N ALA A 167 -26.32 -15.17 -5.65
CA ALA A 167 -25.68 -14.50 -6.78
C ALA A 167 -25.81 -12.97 -6.74
N ALA A 168 -26.88 -12.44 -6.10
CA ALA A 168 -27.07 -11.02 -5.83
C ALA A 168 -26.26 -10.54 -4.61
N GLY A 169 -25.57 -11.44 -3.90
CA GLY A 169 -24.77 -11.13 -2.71
C GLY A 169 -25.53 -11.22 -1.38
N ASP A 170 -26.80 -11.61 -1.39
CA ASP A 170 -27.56 -11.86 -0.16
C ASP A 170 -27.27 -13.26 0.37
N LEU A 171 -26.41 -13.34 1.39
CA LEU A 171 -26.06 -14.56 2.11
C LEU A 171 -26.79 -14.68 3.46
N THR A 172 -27.80 -13.84 3.72
CA THR A 172 -28.48 -13.77 5.03
C THR A 172 -29.65 -14.74 5.16
N GLN A 173 -30.21 -15.19 4.03
CA GLN A 173 -31.39 -16.06 4.04
C GLN A 173 -31.01 -17.52 4.25
N GLU A 174 -31.79 -18.25 5.04
CA GLU A 174 -31.58 -19.69 5.21
C GLU A 174 -32.32 -20.49 4.14
N PRO A 175 -31.68 -21.49 3.51
CA PRO A 175 -32.36 -22.32 2.53
C PRO A 175 -33.41 -23.20 3.20
N GLN A 176 -34.62 -23.17 2.62
CA GLN A 176 -35.79 -23.93 3.08
C GLN A 176 -35.52 -25.45 3.04
N ASP A 177 -35.98 -26.17 4.06
CA ASP A 177 -35.86 -27.64 4.13
C ASP A 177 -36.96 -28.33 3.32
N PHE A 178 -36.55 -29.16 2.36
CA PHE A 178 -37.45 -29.96 1.50
C PHE A 178 -37.50 -31.45 1.87
N GLY A 179 -36.94 -31.84 3.02
CA GLY A 179 -36.96 -33.21 3.53
C GLY A 179 -35.91 -34.12 2.89
N ARG A 180 -36.14 -35.45 2.89
CA ARG A 180 -35.13 -36.44 2.45
C ARG A 180 -35.20 -36.80 0.96
N ASN A 181 -35.99 -36.08 0.18
CA ASN A 181 -36.10 -36.30 -1.27
C ASN A 181 -34.83 -35.82 -2.00
N CYS A 182 -34.76 -36.08 -3.31
CA CYS A 182 -33.59 -35.77 -4.14
C CYS A 182 -33.18 -34.28 -4.08
N VAL A 183 -34.15 -33.37 -3.96
CA VAL A 183 -33.90 -31.92 -3.87
C VAL A 183 -33.44 -31.53 -2.46
N GLY A 184 -34.07 -32.08 -1.42
CA GLY A 184 -33.71 -31.81 -0.03
C GLY A 184 -32.30 -32.29 0.35
N GLN A 185 -31.79 -33.34 -0.31
CA GLN A 185 -30.40 -33.77 -0.14
C GLN A 185 -29.36 -32.74 -0.65
N LEU A 186 -29.77 -31.78 -1.49
CA LEU A 186 -28.89 -30.69 -1.94
C LEU A 186 -28.80 -29.55 -0.91
N ILE A 187 -29.80 -29.40 -0.03
CA ILE A 187 -29.87 -28.27 0.92
C ILE A 187 -28.66 -28.21 1.86
N PRO A 188 -28.14 -29.32 2.44
CA PRO A 188 -26.91 -29.28 3.24
C PRO A 188 -25.69 -28.77 2.46
N LEU A 189 -25.56 -29.13 1.17
CA LEU A 189 -24.47 -28.66 0.31
C LEU A 189 -24.59 -27.16 0.02
N VAL A 190 -25.81 -26.67 -0.20
CA VAL A 190 -26.10 -25.24 -0.39
C VAL A 190 -25.76 -24.45 0.87
N ARG A 191 -26.12 -24.96 2.06
CA ARG A 191 -25.75 -24.35 3.36
C ARG A 191 -24.24 -24.27 3.52
N LEU A 192 -23.53 -25.35 3.20
CA LEU A 192 -22.07 -25.39 3.28
C LEU A 192 -21.42 -24.36 2.34
N MET A 193 -21.90 -24.27 1.09
CA MET A 193 -21.44 -23.28 0.12
C MET A 193 -21.70 -21.84 0.60
N GLN A 194 -22.91 -21.56 1.07
CA GLN A 194 -23.28 -20.24 1.59
C GLN A 194 -22.44 -19.85 2.81
N GLN A 195 -22.19 -20.78 3.72
CA GLN A 195 -21.35 -20.54 4.90
C GLN A 195 -19.90 -20.24 4.50
N SER A 196 -19.34 -20.98 3.53
CA SER A 196 -17.99 -20.73 3.02
C SER A 196 -17.86 -19.35 2.35
N LEU A 197 -18.85 -18.96 1.54
CA LEU A 197 -18.92 -17.63 0.94
C LEU A 197 -19.00 -16.54 2.01
N LEU A 198 -19.85 -16.73 3.02
CA LEU A 198 -20.05 -15.77 4.11
C LEU A 198 -18.78 -15.59 4.96
N THR A 199 -18.04 -16.67 5.25
CA THR A 199 -16.72 -16.58 5.89
C THR A 199 -15.72 -15.81 5.04
N THR A 200 -15.71 -16.04 3.73
CA THR A 200 -14.80 -15.35 2.81
C THR A 200 -15.11 -13.85 2.74
N VAL A 201 -16.39 -13.49 2.59
CA VAL A 201 -16.83 -12.09 2.57
C VAL A 201 -16.52 -11.38 3.89
N ARG A 202 -16.73 -12.04 5.03
CA ARG A 202 -16.35 -11.49 6.35
C ARG A 202 -14.85 -11.25 6.45
N ALA A 203 -14.02 -12.21 6.04
CA ALA A 203 -12.57 -12.03 6.06
C ALA A 203 -12.11 -10.86 5.16
N VAL A 204 -12.75 -10.69 3.98
CA VAL A 204 -12.47 -9.54 3.10
C VAL A 204 -12.89 -8.22 3.74
N HIS A 205 -14.07 -8.18 4.38
CA HIS A 205 -14.55 -7.01 5.10
C HIS A 205 -13.61 -6.62 6.25
N ASP A 206 -13.26 -7.58 7.11
CA ASP A 206 -12.37 -7.34 8.26
C ASP A 206 -10.98 -6.87 7.81
N ASN A 207 -10.42 -7.47 6.75
CA ASN A 207 -9.16 -7.02 6.16
C ASN A 207 -9.25 -5.61 5.58
N THR A 208 -10.40 -5.22 5.03
CA THR A 208 -10.61 -3.86 4.51
C THR A 208 -10.64 -2.83 5.64
N ASP A 209 -11.22 -3.17 6.79
CA ASP A 209 -11.20 -2.31 7.98
C ASP A 209 -9.79 -2.15 8.56
N VAL A 210 -9.01 -3.23 8.61
CA VAL A 210 -7.59 -3.18 8.99
C VAL A 210 -6.81 -2.30 8.01
N LEU A 211 -6.95 -2.52 6.70
CA LEU A 211 -6.27 -1.75 5.66
C LEU A 211 -6.62 -0.26 5.73
N ARG A 212 -7.88 0.08 6.01
CA ARG A 212 -8.33 1.46 6.20
C ARG A 212 -7.61 2.12 7.40
N LYS A 213 -7.48 1.40 8.52
CA LYS A 213 -6.76 1.89 9.70
C LYS A 213 -5.28 2.09 9.41
N GLU A 214 -4.62 1.08 8.83
CA GLU A 214 -3.19 1.16 8.48
C GLU A 214 -2.90 2.30 7.49
N SER A 215 -3.79 2.51 6.52
CA SER A 215 -3.66 3.63 5.57
C SER A 215 -3.77 4.99 6.26
N ALA A 216 -4.63 5.11 7.28
CA ALA A 216 -4.72 6.33 8.09
C ALA A 216 -3.46 6.56 8.95
N ASP A 217 -2.91 5.49 9.53
CA ASP A 217 -1.66 5.54 10.28
C ASP A 217 -0.47 5.93 9.37
N ILE A 218 -0.41 5.38 8.15
CA ILE A 218 0.57 5.77 7.12
C ILE A 218 0.41 7.25 6.74
N ALA A 219 -0.82 7.72 6.51
CA ALA A 219 -1.07 9.12 6.16
C ALA A 219 -0.61 10.08 7.27
N SER A 220 -0.89 9.73 8.52
CA SER A 220 -0.43 10.48 9.70
C SER A 220 1.10 10.47 9.81
N GLY A 221 1.73 9.31 9.66
CA GLY A 221 3.19 9.19 9.67
C GLY A 221 3.87 9.96 8.53
N ASN A 222 3.25 10.00 7.35
CA ASN A 222 3.76 10.76 6.21
C ASN A 222 3.63 12.28 6.44
N ALA A 223 2.58 12.73 7.12
CA ALA A 223 2.44 14.13 7.53
C ALA A 223 3.53 14.53 8.54
N ASP A 224 3.79 13.71 9.57
CA ASP A 224 4.90 13.96 10.52
C ASP A 224 6.27 13.96 9.82
N LEU A 225 6.50 13.01 8.89
CA LEU A 225 7.73 12.97 8.10
C LEU A 225 7.90 14.23 7.24
N SER A 226 6.83 14.69 6.60
CA SER A 226 6.83 15.93 5.82
C SER A 226 7.16 17.15 6.68
N ASP A 227 6.55 17.25 7.86
CA ASP A 227 6.83 18.32 8.83
C ASP A 227 8.29 18.29 9.28
N ARG A 228 8.81 17.12 9.62
CA ARG A 228 10.21 16.95 10.01
C ARG A 228 11.17 17.29 8.88
N THR A 229 10.84 16.89 7.65
CA THR A 229 11.63 17.23 6.46
C THR A 229 11.65 18.73 6.22
N THR A 230 10.51 19.42 6.41
CA THR A 230 10.41 20.88 6.31
C THR A 230 11.24 21.58 7.38
N ARG A 231 11.17 21.13 8.64
CA ARG A 231 12.02 21.67 9.72
C ARG A 231 13.51 21.41 9.48
N GLN A 232 13.85 20.25 8.94
CA GLN A 232 15.24 19.92 8.60
C GLN A 232 15.76 20.78 7.44
N ALA A 233 14.94 21.04 6.43
CA ALA A 233 15.28 21.96 5.36
C ALA A 233 15.54 23.38 5.89
N ALA A 234 14.65 23.89 6.76
CA ALA A 234 14.85 25.19 7.41
C ALA A 234 16.14 25.23 8.27
N ALA A 235 16.45 24.15 8.99
CA ALA A 235 17.69 24.04 9.77
C ALA A 235 18.94 24.01 8.89
N LEU A 236 18.87 23.36 7.72
CA LEU A 236 19.94 23.37 6.72
C LEU A 236 20.11 24.76 6.09
N GLU A 237 19.02 25.47 5.77
CA GLU A 237 19.09 26.85 5.29
C GLU A 237 19.77 27.77 6.33
N GLN A 238 19.38 27.66 7.60
CA GLN A 238 20.00 28.43 8.69
C GLN A 238 21.49 28.07 8.86
N THR A 239 21.83 26.78 8.71
CA THR A 239 23.23 26.32 8.76
C THR A 239 24.03 26.87 7.58
N SER A 240 23.46 26.87 6.37
CA SER A 240 24.09 27.45 5.18
C SER A 240 24.33 28.94 5.35
N ALA A 241 23.33 29.70 5.82
CA ALA A 241 23.48 31.13 6.09
C ALA A 241 24.54 31.40 7.18
N SER A 242 24.61 30.52 8.19
CA SER A 242 25.66 30.59 9.22
C SER A 242 27.06 30.30 8.65
N MET A 243 27.17 29.35 7.72
CA MET A 243 28.41 29.04 7.02
C MET A 243 28.86 30.18 6.09
N GLU A 244 27.93 30.84 5.40
CA GLU A 244 28.23 32.06 4.62
C GLU A 244 28.77 33.18 5.51
N GLN A 245 28.14 33.41 6.67
CA GLN A 245 28.60 34.41 7.64
C GLN A 245 29.98 34.05 8.23
N LEU A 246 30.21 32.76 8.53
CA LEU A 246 31.50 32.27 9.00
C LEU A 246 32.58 32.45 7.92
N SER A 247 32.28 32.09 6.67
CA SER A 247 33.19 32.25 5.53
C SER A 247 33.61 33.71 5.36
N ALA A 248 32.65 34.64 5.38
CA ALA A 248 32.92 36.08 5.31
C ALA A 248 33.78 36.57 6.49
N THR A 249 33.57 36.01 7.68
CA THR A 249 34.37 36.36 8.87
C THR A 249 35.80 35.84 8.78
N VAL A 250 35.98 34.60 8.28
CA VAL A 250 37.30 34.01 8.06
C VAL A 250 38.08 34.77 6.99
N GLU A 251 37.44 35.16 5.88
CA GLU A 251 38.04 36.00 4.83
C GLU A 251 38.49 37.35 5.40
N LYS A 252 37.63 37.99 6.20
CA LYS A 252 37.98 39.25 6.90
C LYS A 252 39.16 39.08 7.85
N ASN A 253 39.23 37.97 8.59
CA ASN A 253 40.34 37.68 9.49
C ASN A 253 41.65 37.48 8.72
N ALA A 254 41.63 36.76 7.61
CA ALA A 254 42.80 36.56 6.75
C ALA A 254 43.31 37.90 6.18
N HIS A 255 42.40 38.76 5.71
CA HIS A 255 42.74 40.10 5.23
C HIS A 255 43.34 40.96 6.36
N SER A 256 42.70 41.00 7.53
CA SER A 256 43.17 41.77 8.68
C SER A 256 44.54 41.29 9.19
N ALA A 257 44.80 39.98 9.15
CA ALA A 257 46.11 39.42 9.45
C ALA A 257 47.17 39.85 8.43
N GLY A 258 46.81 39.96 7.15
CA GLY A 258 47.65 40.54 6.10
C GLY A 258 48.06 41.98 6.42
N GLU A 259 47.09 42.86 6.71
CA GLU A 259 47.36 44.26 7.07
C GLU A 259 48.21 44.37 8.35
N ALA A 260 47.88 43.59 9.39
CA ALA A 260 48.62 43.58 10.64
C ALA A 260 50.09 43.14 10.44
N ARG A 261 50.34 42.21 9.52
CA ARG A 261 51.69 41.77 9.16
C ARG A 261 52.48 42.90 8.51
N GLU A 262 51.88 43.66 7.61
CA GLU A 262 52.55 44.82 6.98
C GLU A 262 52.91 45.89 8.02
N LEU A 263 51.97 46.21 8.92
CA LEU A 263 52.20 47.12 10.05
C LEU A 263 53.33 46.65 10.97
N ALA A 264 53.34 45.36 11.32
CA ALA A 264 54.40 44.79 12.16
C ALA A 264 55.77 44.82 11.45
N GLN A 265 55.83 44.59 10.14
CA GLN A 265 57.05 44.73 9.36
C GLN A 265 57.55 46.17 9.31
N ALA A 266 56.66 47.14 9.15
CA ALA A 266 56.99 48.56 9.20
C ALA A 266 57.54 48.96 10.59
N ALA A 267 56.86 48.54 11.67
CA ALA A 267 57.33 48.75 13.03
C ALA A 267 58.70 48.13 13.27
N ALA A 268 58.95 46.91 12.77
CA ALA A 268 60.24 46.23 12.90
C ALA A 268 61.39 46.95 12.18
N ARG A 269 61.10 47.67 11.08
CA ARG A 269 62.08 48.53 10.41
C ARG A 269 62.37 49.77 11.26
N THR A 270 61.33 50.46 11.73
CA THR A 270 61.47 51.63 12.59
C THR A 270 62.27 51.33 13.87
N THR A 271 62.02 50.19 14.52
CA THR A 271 62.78 49.82 15.73
C THR A 271 64.24 49.53 15.41
N ARG A 272 64.56 48.89 14.27
CA ARG A 272 65.94 48.66 13.82
C ARG A 272 66.68 49.96 13.51
N ASP A 273 65.99 50.90 12.84
CA ASP A 273 66.56 52.22 12.55
C ASP A 273 66.80 53.00 13.86
N GLY A 274 65.87 52.88 14.82
CA GLY A 274 66.03 53.43 16.17
C GLY A 274 67.20 52.83 16.95
N GLU A 275 67.39 51.52 16.89
CA GLU A 275 68.53 50.81 17.49
C GLU A 275 69.86 51.32 16.92
N ALA A 276 69.94 51.46 15.58
CA ALA A 276 71.12 51.99 14.91
C ALA A 276 71.43 53.44 15.32
N LEU A 277 70.39 54.28 15.44
CA LEU A 277 70.54 55.67 15.89
C LEU A 277 71.04 55.74 17.34
N VAL A 278 70.50 54.92 18.25
CA VAL A 278 70.93 54.88 19.65
C VAL A 278 72.37 54.39 19.78
N LYS A 279 72.77 53.39 18.99
CA LYS A 279 74.18 52.95 18.90
C LYS A 279 75.10 54.07 18.44
N SER A 280 74.66 54.85 17.45
CA SER A 280 75.40 56.02 16.96
C SER A 280 75.55 57.09 18.05
N VAL A 281 74.48 57.41 18.77
CA VAL A 281 74.52 58.36 19.91
C VAL A 281 75.46 57.88 21.01
N ALA A 282 75.43 56.59 21.36
CA ALA A 282 76.35 56.02 22.35
C ALA A 282 77.82 56.14 21.92
N SER A 283 78.12 55.90 20.63
CA SER A 283 79.46 56.12 20.06
C SER A 283 79.88 57.58 20.15
N MET A 284 79.00 58.52 19.76
CA MET A 284 79.31 59.95 19.85
C MET A 284 79.57 60.41 21.29
N MET A 285 78.84 59.87 22.27
CA MET A 285 79.12 60.17 23.69
C MET A 285 80.50 59.64 24.11
N ALA A 286 80.89 58.45 23.65
CA ALA A 286 82.23 57.91 23.91
C ALA A 286 83.35 58.78 23.29
N ASP A 287 83.14 59.25 22.04
CA ASP A 287 84.08 60.13 21.36
C ASP A 287 84.21 61.49 22.07
N ILE A 288 83.09 62.08 22.50
CA ILE A 288 83.10 63.33 23.28
C ILE A 288 83.80 63.13 24.62
N ALA A 289 83.60 62.00 25.30
CA ALA A 289 84.27 61.69 26.56
C ALA A 289 85.79 61.58 26.37
N ALA A 290 86.25 60.93 25.29
CA ALA A 290 87.66 60.83 24.95
C ALA A 290 88.28 62.21 24.63
N GLU A 291 87.56 63.06 23.89
CA GLU A 291 88.04 64.40 23.55
C GLU A 291 88.10 65.32 24.78
N ALA A 292 87.09 65.22 25.67
CA ALA A 292 87.10 65.94 26.94
C ALA A 292 88.29 65.53 27.83
N ASP A 293 88.69 64.25 27.82
CA ASP A 293 89.86 63.81 28.58
C ASP A 293 91.18 64.37 28.00
N LYS A 294 91.30 64.48 26.68
CA LYS A 294 92.44 65.18 26.07
C LYS A 294 92.50 66.65 26.51
N ILE A 295 91.35 67.35 26.53
CA ILE A 295 91.30 68.75 26.99
C ILE A 295 91.71 68.84 28.47
N ARG A 296 91.29 67.90 29.32
CA ARG A 296 91.73 67.82 30.72
C ARG A 296 93.25 67.71 30.82
N GLN A 297 93.88 66.83 30.04
CA GLN A 297 95.34 66.67 30.01
C GLN A 297 96.06 67.95 29.53
N PHE A 298 95.52 68.62 28.50
CA PHE A 298 96.06 69.92 28.05
C PHE A 298 95.92 71.00 29.13
N THR A 299 94.77 71.07 29.80
CA THR A 299 94.49 72.04 30.86
C THR A 299 95.42 71.83 32.06
N ALA A 300 95.69 70.58 32.44
CA ALA A 300 96.67 70.23 33.45
C ALA A 300 98.08 70.70 33.05
N THR A 301 98.48 70.50 31.79
CA THR A 301 99.75 70.99 31.25
C THR A 301 99.84 72.52 31.31
N VAL A 302 98.79 73.24 30.94
CA VAL A 302 98.73 74.72 31.03
C VAL A 302 98.87 75.17 32.48
N ASN A 303 98.23 74.50 33.44
CA ASN A 303 98.38 74.81 34.86
C ASN A 303 99.82 74.60 35.36
N ILE A 304 100.50 73.53 34.90
CA ILE A 304 101.92 73.29 35.19
C ILE A 304 102.80 74.42 34.61
N ILE A 305 102.55 74.82 33.35
CA ILE A 305 103.29 75.94 32.71
C ILE A 305 103.05 77.25 33.47
N ALA A 306 101.81 77.54 33.86
CA ALA A 306 101.47 78.71 34.64
C ALA A 306 102.18 78.72 36.01
N PHE A 307 102.23 77.56 36.69
CA PHE A 307 102.98 77.42 37.94
C PHE A 307 104.49 77.64 37.73
N GLN A 308 105.09 77.01 36.71
CA GLN A 308 106.50 77.22 36.36
C GLN A 308 106.80 78.69 36.03
N THR A 309 105.93 79.36 35.28
CA THR A 309 106.04 80.78 34.94
C THR A 309 105.95 81.66 36.18
N ASN A 310 105.07 81.33 37.13
CA ASN A 310 104.94 82.02 38.41
C ASN A 310 106.22 81.88 39.29
N ILE A 311 106.88 80.72 39.26
CA ILE A 311 108.17 80.50 39.94
C ILE A 311 109.31 81.27 39.23
N LEU A 312 109.36 81.23 37.89
CA LEU A 312 110.34 82.00 37.11
C LEU A 312 110.21 83.50 37.34
N ALA A 313 108.98 84.02 37.35
CA ALA A 313 108.68 85.42 37.63
C ALA A 313 109.05 85.82 39.07
N LEU A 314 108.85 84.93 40.05
CA LEU A 314 109.31 85.15 41.42
C LEU A 314 110.83 85.24 41.49
N ASN A 315 111.55 84.32 40.86
CA ASN A 315 113.01 84.32 40.81
C ASN A 315 113.53 85.60 40.13
N ALA A 316 112.89 86.04 39.04
CA ALA A 316 113.22 87.28 38.36
C ALA A 316 112.95 88.52 39.24
N ALA A 317 111.84 88.55 39.99
CA ALA A 317 111.54 89.63 40.92
C ALA A 317 112.55 89.71 42.07
N VAL A 318 113.01 88.56 42.58
CA VAL A 318 114.06 88.48 43.61
C VAL A 318 115.39 89.00 43.07
N GLU A 319 115.81 88.59 41.87
CA GLU A 319 117.06 89.05 41.27
C GLU A 319 117.00 90.55 40.89
N ALA A 320 115.85 91.03 40.45
CA ALA A 320 115.61 92.45 40.20
C ALA A 320 115.70 93.29 41.49
N ALA A 321 115.17 92.79 42.62
CA ALA A 321 115.32 93.43 43.92
C ALA A 321 116.79 93.43 44.40
N ARG A 322 117.55 92.39 44.04
CA ARG A 322 118.99 92.27 44.36
C ARG A 322 119.85 93.26 43.59
N ALA A 323 119.43 93.69 42.40
CA ALA A 323 120.12 94.68 41.56
C ALA A 323 119.86 96.15 41.98
N GLY A 324 119.00 96.40 42.98
CA GLY A 324 118.71 97.76 43.50
C GLY A 324 118.02 98.66 42.46
N GLU A 325 118.39 99.95 42.40
CA GLU A 325 117.78 100.96 41.52
C GLU A 325 117.84 100.58 40.02
N GLN A 326 118.87 99.84 39.58
CA GLN A 326 119.02 99.42 38.19
C GLN A 326 118.04 98.30 37.79
N GLY A 327 117.46 97.59 38.78
CA GLY A 327 116.52 96.49 38.57
C GLY A 327 115.04 96.91 38.56
N HIS A 328 114.72 98.18 38.79
CA HIS A 328 113.34 98.62 39.03
C HIS A 328 112.38 98.30 37.88
N GLY A 329 112.80 98.52 36.62
CA GLY A 329 112.00 98.18 35.44
C GLY A 329 111.77 96.67 35.28
N PHE A 330 112.78 95.86 35.61
CA PHE A 330 112.66 94.40 35.57
C PHE A 330 111.76 93.86 36.70
N ALA A 331 111.76 94.49 37.88
CA ALA A 331 110.89 94.12 38.98
C ALA A 331 109.40 94.31 38.63
N VAL A 332 109.05 95.40 37.93
CA VAL A 332 107.68 95.66 37.47
C VAL A 332 107.24 94.62 36.44
N VAL A 333 108.08 94.32 35.46
CA VAL A 333 107.78 93.28 34.45
C VAL A 333 107.63 91.91 35.12
N ALA A 334 108.51 91.57 36.07
CA ALA A 334 108.42 90.31 36.81
C ALA A 334 107.13 90.19 37.64
N ALA A 335 106.68 91.28 38.27
CA ALA A 335 105.40 91.33 38.99
C ALA A 335 104.20 91.14 38.05
N GLU A 336 104.21 91.78 36.87
CA GLU A 336 103.14 91.64 35.88
C GLU A 336 103.09 90.21 35.29
N VAL A 337 104.25 89.62 34.99
CA VAL A 337 104.35 88.22 34.53
C VAL A 337 103.85 87.25 35.62
N ARG A 338 104.14 87.53 36.90
CA ARG A 338 103.64 86.73 38.03
C ARG A 338 102.11 86.81 38.13
N THR A 339 101.53 88.01 38.06
CA THR A 339 100.07 88.19 38.08
C THR A 339 99.41 87.51 36.89
N LEU A 340 100.01 87.59 35.69
CA LEU A 340 99.51 86.89 34.49
C LEU A 340 99.57 85.36 34.65
N ALA A 341 100.63 84.84 35.25
CA ALA A 341 100.78 83.42 35.55
C ALA A 341 99.73 82.93 36.57
N GLN A 342 99.47 83.69 37.63
CA GLN A 342 98.41 83.37 38.60
C GLN A 342 97.02 83.41 37.96
N ARG A 343 96.73 84.41 37.11
CA ARG A 343 95.48 84.47 36.35
C ARG A 343 95.33 83.28 35.40
N SER A 344 96.41 82.87 34.73
CA SER A 344 96.41 81.71 33.83
C SER A 344 96.15 80.40 34.60
N ALA A 345 96.75 80.23 35.79
CA ALA A 345 96.48 79.08 36.65
C ALA A 345 95.02 79.03 37.14
N SER A 346 94.44 80.17 37.52
CA SER A 346 93.03 80.25 37.92
C SER A 346 92.10 79.89 36.76
N ALA A 347 92.34 80.45 35.57
CA ALA A 347 91.56 80.14 34.37
C ALA A 347 91.68 78.66 33.97
N ALA A 348 92.88 78.08 34.05
CA ALA A 348 93.07 76.64 33.82
C ALA A 348 92.26 75.79 34.80
N LYS A 349 92.21 76.16 36.09
CA LYS A 349 91.43 75.45 37.10
C LYS A 349 89.91 75.56 36.88
N GLU A 350 89.43 76.71 36.42
CA GLU A 350 88.03 76.88 36.02
C GLU A 350 87.66 76.01 34.81
N ILE A 351 88.52 75.97 33.78
CA ILE A 351 88.36 75.09 32.62
C ILE A 351 88.34 73.62 33.04
N GLU A 352 89.23 73.21 33.95
CA GLU A 352 89.27 71.85 34.49
C GLU A 352 87.95 71.48 35.20
N GLY A 353 87.36 72.41 35.95
CA GLY A 353 86.04 72.25 36.55
C GLY A 353 84.92 72.05 35.53
N LEU A 354 84.90 72.86 34.46
CA LEU A 354 83.92 72.74 33.37
C LEU A 354 84.07 71.42 32.60
N ILE A 355 85.31 70.97 32.35
CA ILE A 355 85.59 69.70 31.68
C ILE A 355 85.19 68.51 32.56
N ASN A 356 85.44 68.57 33.87
CA ASN A 356 84.94 67.58 34.82
C ASN A 356 83.41 67.45 34.76
N GLY A 357 82.70 68.58 34.81
CA GLY A 357 81.23 68.58 34.68
C GLY A 357 80.75 68.02 33.33
N THR A 358 81.48 68.31 32.25
CA THR A 358 81.16 67.79 30.91
C THR A 358 81.33 66.27 30.84
N VAL A 359 82.41 65.72 31.39
CA VAL A 359 82.65 64.27 31.43
C VAL A 359 81.56 63.55 32.22
N THR A 360 81.14 64.08 33.36
CA THR A 360 80.03 63.50 34.13
C THR A 360 78.73 63.47 33.31
N ARG A 361 78.35 64.59 32.67
CA ARG A 361 77.12 64.67 31.86
C ARG A 361 77.15 63.75 30.64
N VAL A 362 78.31 63.61 29.99
CA VAL A 362 78.49 62.71 28.87
C VAL A 362 78.41 61.25 29.32
N GLY A 363 78.95 60.91 30.50
CA GLY A 363 78.80 59.60 31.11
C GLY A 363 77.34 59.23 31.40
N GLU A 364 76.58 60.17 31.98
CA GLU A 364 75.12 60.01 32.18
C GLU A 364 74.36 59.85 30.85
N GLY A 365 74.77 60.61 29.82
CA GLY A 365 74.25 60.50 28.46
C GLY A 365 74.52 59.13 27.83
N ALA A 366 75.75 58.61 27.96
CA ALA A 366 76.13 57.30 27.48
C ALA A 366 75.34 56.18 28.17
N GLN A 367 75.18 56.25 29.49
CA GLN A 367 74.38 55.27 30.24
C GLN A 367 72.90 55.32 29.84
N THR A 368 72.37 56.50 29.55
CA THR A 368 71.00 56.68 29.07
C THR A 368 70.81 56.12 27.66
N ALA A 369 71.76 56.37 26.76
CA ALA A 369 71.77 55.76 25.43
C ALA A 369 71.85 54.23 25.51
N GLN A 370 72.70 53.66 26.37
CA GLN A 370 72.80 52.22 26.56
C GLN A 370 71.48 51.60 27.06
N ARG A 371 70.81 52.24 28.03
CA ARG A 371 69.48 51.81 28.49
C ARG A 371 68.43 51.91 27.39
N ALA A 372 68.44 52.99 26.60
CA ALA A 372 67.55 53.13 25.46
C ALA A 372 67.79 52.02 24.42
N GLY A 373 69.05 51.63 24.19
CA GLY A 373 69.41 50.53 23.29
C GLY A 373 68.82 49.20 23.74
N ALA A 374 68.94 48.85 25.03
CA ALA A 374 68.34 47.64 25.58
C ALA A 374 66.79 47.62 25.45
N ILE A 375 66.14 48.78 25.56
CA ILE A 375 64.69 48.91 25.33
C ILE A 375 64.35 48.67 23.85
N MET A 376 65.15 49.20 22.91
CA MET A 376 64.96 48.96 21.47
C MET A 376 65.16 47.49 21.10
N ASP A 377 66.13 46.80 21.70
CA ASP A 377 66.34 45.36 21.50
C ASP A 377 65.11 44.55 21.96
N SER A 378 64.59 44.85 23.15
CA SER A 378 63.38 44.22 23.68
C SER A 378 62.14 44.51 22.83
N ALA A 379 62.01 45.75 22.33
CA ALA A 379 60.94 46.13 21.42
C ALA A 379 61.04 45.36 20.10
N THR A 380 62.24 45.17 19.55
CA THR A 380 62.47 44.39 18.32
C THR A 380 62.07 42.93 18.50
N GLN A 381 62.44 42.30 19.63
CA GLN A 381 62.00 40.94 19.95
C GLN A 381 60.47 40.84 20.07
N SER A 382 59.83 41.82 20.72
CA SER A 382 58.37 41.85 20.88
C SER A 382 57.65 41.98 19.53
N VAL A 383 58.12 42.87 18.64
CA VAL A 383 57.55 43.02 17.29
C VAL A 383 57.76 41.75 16.45
N SER A 384 58.91 41.08 16.60
CA SER A 384 59.16 39.80 15.93
C SER A 384 58.21 38.71 16.41
N ALA A 385 57.90 38.65 17.71
CA ALA A 385 56.94 37.72 18.26
C ALA A 385 55.51 37.99 17.74
N VAL A 386 55.10 39.26 17.68
CA VAL A 386 53.81 39.67 17.09
C VAL A 386 53.72 39.27 15.62
N THR A 387 54.79 39.50 14.84
CA THR A 387 54.84 39.10 13.42
C THR A 387 54.67 37.60 13.23
N SER A 388 55.28 36.79 14.10
CA SER A 388 55.13 35.33 14.11
C SER A 388 53.69 34.89 14.42
N LEU A 389 53.07 35.48 15.44
CA LEU A 389 51.67 35.19 15.82
C LEU A 389 50.69 35.54 14.69
N ILE A 390 50.87 36.68 14.04
CA ILE A 390 50.05 37.08 12.89
C ILE A 390 50.21 36.08 11.74
N GLY A 391 51.44 35.58 11.50
CA GLY A 391 51.68 34.53 10.52
C GLY A 391 50.91 33.24 10.82
N GLN A 392 50.83 32.84 12.10
CA GLN A 392 50.03 31.68 12.52
C GLN A 392 48.53 31.92 12.35
N ILE A 393 48.02 33.13 12.65
CA ILE A 393 46.61 33.50 12.44
C ILE A 393 46.25 33.44 10.95
N ALA A 394 47.13 33.95 10.07
CA ALA A 394 46.91 33.91 8.63
C ALA A 394 46.85 32.46 8.10
N LEU A 395 47.76 31.59 8.55
CA LEU A 395 47.74 30.17 8.20
C LEU A 395 46.48 29.47 8.71
N ALA A 396 46.10 29.69 9.96
CA ALA A 396 44.88 29.10 10.54
C ALA A 396 43.61 29.59 9.82
N SER A 397 43.57 30.86 9.41
CA SER A 397 42.45 31.42 8.67
C SER A 397 42.36 30.84 7.25
N ASP A 398 43.50 30.61 6.58
CA ASP A 398 43.56 29.93 5.27
C ASP A 398 43.08 28.47 5.37
N GLU A 399 43.47 27.75 6.42
CA GLU A 399 43.02 26.38 6.68
C GLU A 399 41.51 26.33 7.00
N GLN A 400 41.00 27.27 7.79
CA GLN A 400 39.56 27.42 8.04
C GLN A 400 38.79 27.73 6.75
N SER A 401 39.32 28.60 5.89
CA SER A 401 38.68 28.94 4.61
C SER A 401 38.55 27.71 3.72
N LYS A 402 39.62 26.91 3.61
CA LYS A 402 39.62 25.63 2.89
C LYS A 402 38.73 24.55 3.50
N GLY A 403 38.46 24.64 4.81
CA GLY A 403 37.53 23.73 5.49
C GLY A 403 36.06 24.10 5.33
N ILE A 404 35.76 25.36 4.97
CA ILE A 404 34.41 25.87 4.75
C ILE A 404 34.00 25.81 3.27
N ALA A 405 34.94 26.07 2.35
CA ALA A 405 34.76 25.95 0.91
C ALA A 405 34.79 24.50 0.43
#